data_AF-A0A8S4PV14-F1
#
_entry.id   AF-A0A8S4PV14-F1
#
_cell.length_a   1.000
_cell.length_b   1.000
_cell.length_c   1.000
_cell.angle_alpha   90.00
_cell.angle_beta   90.00
_cell.angle_gamma   90.00
#
_symmetry.space_group_name_H-M   'P 1'
#
loop_
_entity.id
_entity.type
_entity.pdbx_description
1 polymer ?
#
loop_
_entity_poly.entity_id
_entity_poly.type
_entity_poly.pdbx_seq_one_letter_code
_entity_poly.pdbx_strand_id
1 'polypeptide(L)'
;MEGCSTITEKLEPKYFTVFGFLLNILLIPRFVITAVSQTELFNTDNFVCTPNVTLDLDSESIKQRCHDTFAATSTWPPHANWYTQLGATISLVFFFFYFPSWWTVNHTEQLSEGETKTIARGYLAQTAFRTIIEFGFGVTQVALYGFQIPSQFVCSVNNESIPCDVLKVTGKTAILVAMLIISLAVVILHGVDSMKAIIMFRRGNSHRLLPVLLDHGSILPQEVDQDQSGTADRGPVDQEITETIKSVQQKIGLVYATNFFYAYLKIVIQRGTCPGSKLKDTIQEYIDKKDLKRRKIRMAKKLYILVPDSGKCPNLMSEKDPKMKKTYFFEFKANRAGSSRTFTNTVWKFKIGDQDYHVLAEFATILQTLTELPEQIINDKEKRIETRKFYKELKRNIDNTFGEYGDVVELVDIDDSSPTISEVLKEKIDKDFKEADHSTVNPVKLANINVKLKSH
;
A
#
# COMPACT_ATOMS: atom_id res chain seq x y z
N MET A 1 28.50 1.58 25.45
CA MET A 1 27.05 1.28 25.42
C MET A 1 26.57 1.23 23.95
N GLU A 2 26.99 0.21 23.19
CA GLU A 2 26.74 0.11 21.73
C GLU A 2 25.94 -1.16 21.35
N GLY A 3 25.12 -1.67 22.27
CA GLY A 3 24.50 -3.01 22.12
C GLY A 3 22.99 -3.05 21.84
N CYS A 4 22.34 -1.96 21.42
CA CYS A 4 20.87 -1.91 21.35
C CYS A 4 20.31 -1.22 20.08
N SER A 5 20.86 -1.52 18.90
CA SER A 5 20.34 -0.99 17.61
C SER A 5 19.78 -2.06 16.66
N THR A 6 20.09 -3.34 16.86
CA THR A 6 19.84 -4.40 15.86
C THR A 6 18.41 -4.93 15.78
N ILE A 7 17.54 -4.62 16.75
CA ILE A 7 16.16 -5.16 16.76
C ILE A 7 15.16 -4.26 16.02
N THR A 8 15.47 -2.96 15.82
CA THR A 8 14.50 -2.01 15.22
C THR A 8 14.64 -1.81 13.71
N GLU A 9 15.63 -2.41 13.06
CA GLU A 9 15.91 -2.22 11.62
C GLU A 9 15.08 -3.14 10.69
N LYS A 10 14.32 -4.09 11.26
CA LYS A 10 13.52 -5.09 10.51
C LYS A 10 12.00 -4.85 10.48
N LEU A 11 11.50 -3.71 10.96
CA LEU A 11 10.07 -3.41 10.80
C LEU A 11 9.78 -2.92 9.38
N GLU A 12 9.37 -3.86 8.51
CA GLU A 12 8.93 -3.60 7.14
C GLU A 12 7.77 -2.58 7.06
N PRO A 13 7.66 -1.80 5.96
CA PRO A 13 6.53 -0.90 5.71
C PRO A 13 5.15 -1.59 5.73
N LYS A 14 5.08 -2.91 5.55
CA LYS A 14 3.84 -3.71 5.64
C LYS A 14 3.15 -3.61 6.99
N TYR A 15 3.90 -3.42 8.08
CA TYR A 15 3.30 -3.33 9.41
C TYR A 15 2.45 -2.06 9.56
N PHE A 16 2.80 -0.96 8.90
CA PHE A 16 2.06 0.31 9.01
C PHE A 16 0.63 0.18 8.45
N THR A 17 0.47 -0.50 7.30
CA THR A 17 -0.84 -0.76 6.69
C THR A 17 -1.69 -1.69 7.57
N VAL A 18 -1.07 -2.71 8.17
CA VAL A 18 -1.77 -3.66 9.06
C VAL A 18 -2.23 -2.98 10.35
N PHE A 19 -1.39 -2.13 10.96
CA PHE A 19 -1.76 -1.39 12.18
C PHE A 19 -2.87 -0.38 11.93
N GLY A 20 -2.78 0.42 10.85
CA GLY A 20 -3.85 1.35 10.47
C GLY A 20 -5.18 0.64 10.18
N PHE A 21 -5.13 -0.53 9.53
CA PHE A 21 -6.32 -1.36 9.26
C PHE A 21 -6.92 -1.95 10.54
N LEU A 22 -6.10 -2.51 11.43
CA LEU A 22 -6.54 -3.03 12.74
C LEU A 22 -7.19 -1.93 13.58
N LEU A 23 -6.66 -0.72 13.51
CA LEU A 23 -7.19 0.42 14.26
C LEU A 23 -8.57 0.85 13.76
N ASN A 24 -8.82 0.76 12.45
CA ASN A 24 -10.15 0.95 11.87
C ASN A 24 -11.10 -0.21 12.22
N ILE A 25 -10.61 -1.45 12.26
CA ILE A 25 -11.41 -2.60 12.71
C ILE A 25 -11.85 -2.40 14.16
N LEU A 26 -10.96 -1.97 15.06
CA LEU A 26 -11.29 -1.78 16.48
C LEU A 26 -12.33 -0.68 16.74
N LEU A 27 -12.53 0.25 15.80
CA LEU A 27 -13.62 1.23 15.87
C LEU A 27 -15.00 0.59 15.69
N ILE A 28 -15.11 -0.51 14.94
CA ILE A 28 -16.41 -1.16 14.65
C ILE A 28 -16.99 -1.81 15.92
N PRO A 29 -16.30 -2.71 16.64
CA PRO A 29 -16.79 -3.25 17.91
C PRO A 29 -17.11 -2.16 18.91
N ARG A 30 -16.31 -1.09 18.94
CA ARG A 30 -16.57 0.04 19.82
C ARG A 30 -17.90 0.71 19.48
N PHE A 31 -18.17 0.98 18.20
CA PHE A 31 -19.44 1.53 17.75
C PHE A 31 -20.61 0.65 18.17
N VAL A 32 -20.49 -0.67 17.96
CA VAL A 32 -21.52 -1.64 18.35
C VAL A 32 -21.72 -1.64 19.87
N ILE A 33 -20.65 -1.70 20.65
CA ILE A 33 -20.73 -1.72 22.11
C ILE A 33 -21.31 -0.42 22.65
N THR A 34 -20.95 0.73 22.07
CA THR A 34 -21.55 2.03 22.42
C THR A 34 -23.03 2.08 22.08
N ALA A 35 -23.44 1.65 20.89
CA ALA A 35 -24.85 1.60 20.50
C ALA A 35 -25.67 0.68 21.44
N VAL A 36 -25.16 -0.53 21.72
CA VAL A 36 -25.80 -1.49 22.64
C VAL A 36 -25.82 -0.95 24.07
N SER A 37 -24.75 -0.28 24.51
CA SER A 37 -24.73 0.34 25.84
C SER A 37 -25.77 1.44 25.98
N GLN A 38 -26.07 2.18 24.90
CA GLN A 38 -27.10 3.21 24.97
C GLN A 38 -28.49 2.60 25.19
N THR A 39 -28.78 1.49 24.52
CA THR A 39 -30.07 0.81 24.69
C THR A 39 -30.18 0.07 26.02
N GLU A 40 -29.10 -0.51 26.53
CA GLU A 40 -29.14 -1.32 27.76
C GLU A 40 -28.87 -0.52 29.06
N LEU A 41 -27.97 0.47 29.06
CA LEU A 41 -27.71 1.25 30.29
C LEU A 41 -28.83 2.24 30.61
N PHE A 42 -29.40 2.90 29.58
CA PHE A 42 -30.29 4.06 29.76
C PHE A 42 -31.76 3.78 29.43
N ASN A 43 -32.16 2.52 29.29
CA ASN A 43 -33.58 2.20 29.28
C ASN A 43 -34.14 2.31 30.71
N THR A 44 -35.13 3.18 30.87
CA THR A 44 -35.83 3.46 32.13
C THR A 44 -36.46 2.22 32.73
N ASP A 45 -36.84 1.23 31.90
CA ASP A 45 -37.42 -0.06 32.31
C ASP A 45 -36.52 -0.92 33.20
N ASN A 46 -35.24 -0.57 33.33
CA ASN A 46 -34.26 -1.33 34.09
C ASN A 46 -34.14 -0.92 35.57
N PHE A 47 -35.02 -0.05 36.08
CA PHE A 47 -35.04 0.38 37.47
C PHE A 47 -36.29 -0.14 38.18
N VAL A 48 -36.07 -0.82 39.31
CA VAL A 48 -37.15 -1.20 40.23
C VAL A 48 -36.97 -0.40 41.50
N CYS A 49 -37.77 0.65 41.67
CA CYS A 49 -37.80 1.43 42.89
C CYS A 49 -38.94 0.93 43.77
N THR A 50 -38.67 0.63 45.04
CA THR A 50 -39.69 0.24 46.01
C THR A 50 -40.07 1.46 46.84
N PRO A 51 -41.18 2.16 46.53
CA PRO A 51 -41.59 3.29 47.33
C PRO A 51 -42.01 2.82 48.72
N ASN A 52 -41.61 3.55 49.75
CA ASN A 52 -42.29 3.44 51.04
C ASN A 52 -43.72 3.97 50.86
N VAL A 53 -44.69 3.27 51.44
CA VAL A 53 -46.15 3.23 51.13
C VAL A 53 -46.89 4.59 51.22
N THR A 54 -46.21 5.71 51.43
CA THR A 54 -46.80 7.01 51.82
C THR A 54 -46.79 8.10 50.74
N LEU A 55 -46.23 7.85 49.55
CA LEU A 55 -46.19 8.84 48.46
C LEU A 55 -47.30 8.61 47.43
N ASP A 56 -48.21 9.57 47.27
CA ASP A 56 -49.27 9.63 46.23
C ASP A 56 -48.71 9.85 44.79
N LEU A 57 -47.43 9.58 44.56
CA LEU A 57 -46.79 9.71 43.26
C LEU A 57 -46.93 8.41 42.47
N ASP A 58 -47.28 8.53 41.18
CA ASP A 58 -47.28 7.39 40.27
C ASP A 58 -45.87 6.77 40.21
N SER A 59 -45.80 5.44 40.28
CA SER A 59 -44.56 4.64 40.26
C SER A 59 -43.64 5.00 39.08
N GLU A 60 -44.21 5.30 37.91
CA GLU A 60 -43.45 5.72 36.73
C GLU A 60 -42.83 7.12 36.89
N SER A 61 -43.49 8.03 37.62
CA SER A 61 -42.94 9.36 37.90
C SER A 61 -41.73 9.32 38.85
N ILE A 62 -41.74 8.41 39.82
CA ILE A 62 -40.62 8.17 40.74
C ILE A 62 -39.46 7.53 39.97
N LYS A 63 -39.75 6.51 39.15
CA LYS A 63 -38.78 5.83 38.29
C LYS A 63 -38.08 6.82 37.36
N GLN A 64 -38.84 7.70 36.70
CA GLN A 64 -38.29 8.73 35.82
C GLN A 64 -37.43 9.73 36.58
N ARG A 65 -37.88 10.24 37.74
CA ARG A 65 -37.12 11.22 38.53
C ARG A 65 -35.83 10.62 39.11
N CYS A 66 -35.85 9.35 39.49
CA CYS A 66 -34.66 8.64 39.96
C CYS A 66 -33.70 8.30 38.81
N HIS A 67 -34.24 7.95 37.64
CA HIS A 67 -33.46 7.82 36.42
C HIS A 67 -32.78 9.15 36.06
N ASP A 68 -33.51 10.27 36.12
CA ASP A 68 -32.97 11.60 35.82
C ASP A 68 -31.91 12.02 36.85
N THR A 69 -32.07 11.67 38.12
CA THR A 69 -31.07 11.93 39.17
C THR A 69 -29.80 11.12 38.94
N PHE A 70 -29.95 9.83 38.62
CA PHE A 70 -28.84 8.95 38.23
C PHE A 70 -28.12 9.46 36.97
N ALA A 71 -28.90 9.95 35.99
CA ALA A 71 -28.38 10.55 34.77
C ALA A 71 -27.78 11.95 34.99
N ALA A 72 -28.23 12.71 36.00
CA ALA A 72 -27.73 14.05 36.32
C ALA A 72 -26.43 14.03 37.13
N THR A 73 -26.18 12.98 37.92
CA THR A 73 -24.87 12.76 38.54
C THR A 73 -23.75 12.61 37.50
N SER A 74 -24.08 12.21 36.27
CA SER A 74 -23.26 12.58 35.11
C SER A 74 -23.70 13.95 34.61
N THR A 75 -22.95 15.00 34.96
CA THR A 75 -23.21 16.42 34.62
C THR A 75 -23.32 16.72 33.11
N TRP A 76 -23.12 15.72 32.26
CA TRP A 76 -23.35 15.75 30.83
C TRP A 76 -24.37 14.68 30.48
N PRO A 77 -25.37 14.99 29.63
CA PRO A 77 -26.29 13.96 29.14
C PRO A 77 -25.43 12.81 28.61
N PRO A 78 -25.57 11.57 29.10
CA PRO A 78 -24.66 10.48 28.74
C PRO A 78 -24.53 10.35 27.23
N HIS A 79 -25.66 10.50 26.53
CA HIS A 79 -25.72 10.54 25.08
C HIS A 79 -24.88 11.67 24.46
N ALA A 80 -24.82 12.87 25.07
CA ALA A 80 -23.99 13.97 24.57
C ALA A 80 -22.50 13.62 24.58
N ASN A 81 -21.96 13.03 25.65
CA ASN A 81 -20.56 12.60 25.67
C ASN A 81 -20.23 11.59 24.55
N TRP A 82 -21.15 10.65 24.30
CA TRP A 82 -20.98 9.64 23.26
C TRP A 82 -21.14 10.20 21.84
N TYR A 83 -22.11 11.09 21.60
CA TYR A 83 -22.29 11.75 20.31
C TYR A 83 -21.18 12.75 20.02
N THR A 84 -20.68 13.46 21.04
CA THR A 84 -19.51 14.34 20.90
C THR A 84 -18.26 13.53 20.60
N GLN A 85 -18.07 12.36 21.24
CA GLN A 85 -16.95 11.48 20.92
C GLN A 85 -17.07 10.88 19.52
N LEU A 86 -18.25 10.38 19.13
CA LEU A 86 -18.49 9.83 17.81
C LEU A 86 -18.30 10.89 16.72
N GLY A 87 -18.94 12.05 16.90
CA GLY A 87 -18.85 13.19 16.01
C GLY A 87 -17.43 13.70 15.90
N ALA A 88 -16.71 13.84 17.00
CA ALA A 88 -15.30 14.25 16.99
C ALA A 88 -14.43 13.18 16.31
N THR A 89 -14.60 11.89 16.62
CA THR A 89 -13.76 10.84 16.05
C THR A 89 -13.98 10.71 14.54
N ILE A 90 -15.23 10.69 14.08
CA ILE A 90 -15.57 10.62 12.65
C ILE A 90 -15.14 11.91 11.93
N SER A 91 -15.43 13.08 12.49
CA SER A 91 -15.07 14.36 11.86
C SER A 91 -13.56 14.53 11.80
N LEU A 92 -12.80 14.15 12.83
CA LEU A 92 -11.35 14.20 12.81
C LEU A 92 -10.74 13.19 11.83
N VAL A 93 -11.33 12.00 11.70
CA VAL A 93 -10.92 11.05 10.66
C VAL A 93 -11.19 11.63 9.27
N PHE A 94 -12.34 12.24 9.03
CA PHE A 94 -12.66 12.86 7.74
C PHE A 94 -11.77 14.07 7.42
N PHE A 95 -11.62 14.99 8.37
CA PHE A 95 -10.89 16.25 8.17
C PHE A 95 -9.37 16.07 8.11
N PHE A 96 -8.82 15.02 8.72
CA PHE A 96 -7.36 14.82 8.78
C PHE A 96 -6.85 13.58 8.04
N PHE A 97 -7.67 12.58 7.74
CA PHE A 97 -7.30 11.52 6.80
C PHE A 97 -7.85 11.77 5.41
N TYR A 98 -9.15 12.02 5.28
CA TYR A 98 -9.76 12.14 3.95
C TYR A 98 -9.32 13.43 3.27
N PHE A 99 -9.38 14.57 3.95
CA PHE A 99 -9.01 15.84 3.33
C PHE A 99 -7.51 15.94 2.99
N PRO A 100 -6.55 15.56 3.86
CA PRO A 100 -5.14 15.55 3.49
C PRO A 100 -4.82 14.44 2.52
N SER A 101 -5.34 13.21 2.63
CA SER A 101 -5.04 12.17 1.63
C SER A 101 -5.62 12.53 0.26
N TRP A 102 -6.84 13.10 0.22
CA TRP A 102 -7.46 13.64 -1.00
C TRP A 102 -6.68 14.84 -1.55
N TRP A 103 -6.28 15.79 -0.69
CA TRP A 103 -5.47 16.95 -1.06
C TRP A 103 -4.11 16.51 -1.59
N THR A 104 -3.46 15.58 -0.90
CA THR A 104 -2.15 15.03 -1.26
C THR A 104 -2.27 14.29 -2.58
N VAL A 105 -3.22 13.36 -2.75
CA VAL A 105 -3.45 12.63 -4.01
C VAL A 105 -3.78 13.56 -5.18
N ASN A 106 -4.54 14.64 -4.94
CA ASN A 106 -4.91 15.59 -5.99
C ASN A 106 -3.83 16.65 -6.30
N HIS A 107 -2.84 16.83 -5.42
CA HIS A 107 -1.76 17.83 -5.59
C HIS A 107 -0.35 17.20 -5.61
N THR A 108 -0.25 15.87 -5.62
CA THR A 108 1.02 15.13 -5.72
C THR A 108 1.52 15.07 -7.16
N GLU A 109 2.17 16.12 -7.63
CA GLU A 109 3.24 15.90 -8.61
C GLU A 109 4.62 16.11 -8.02
N GLN A 110 4.86 17.04 -7.08
CA GLN A 110 6.15 17.14 -6.38
C GLN A 110 6.00 17.80 -5.02
N LEU A 111 5.71 17.01 -3.97
CA LEU A 111 5.85 17.52 -2.60
C LEU A 111 7.34 17.79 -2.36
N SER A 112 7.67 19.06 -2.15
CA SER A 112 8.97 19.48 -1.68
C SER A 112 9.30 18.79 -0.35
N GLU A 113 10.59 18.69 -0.02
CA GLU A 113 11.03 18.15 1.27
C GLU A 113 10.38 18.92 2.45
N GLY A 114 10.12 20.22 2.27
CA GLY A 114 9.41 21.05 3.23
C GLY A 114 7.97 20.60 3.47
N GLU A 115 7.22 20.32 2.40
CA GLU A 115 5.82 19.90 2.50
C GLU A 115 5.69 18.49 3.08
N THR A 116 6.62 17.58 2.76
CA THR A 116 6.66 16.24 3.37
C THR A 116 6.83 16.33 4.89
N LYS A 117 7.67 17.25 5.39
CA LYS A 117 7.82 17.51 6.83
C LYS A 117 6.55 18.10 7.44
N THR A 118 5.84 18.96 6.72
CA THR A 118 4.56 19.53 7.17
C THR A 118 3.47 18.47 7.29
N ILE A 119 3.34 17.57 6.30
CA ILE A 119 2.38 16.46 6.34
C ILE A 119 2.71 15.51 7.49
N ALA A 120 3.98 15.15 7.66
CA ALA A 120 4.41 14.28 8.77
C ALA A 120 4.13 14.90 10.15
N ARG A 121 4.33 16.22 10.31
CA ARG A 121 3.96 16.96 11.53
C ARG A 121 2.45 16.98 11.75
N GLY A 122 1.67 17.15 10.69
CA GLY A 122 0.21 17.07 10.75
C GLY A 122 -0.27 15.70 11.23
N TYR A 123 0.29 14.63 10.66
CA TYR A 123 0.01 13.25 11.09
C TYR A 123 0.37 13.00 12.57
N LEU A 124 1.54 13.49 13.02
CA LEU A 124 1.95 13.34 14.41
C LEU A 124 1.05 14.11 15.37
N ALA A 125 0.70 15.36 15.03
CA ALA A 125 -0.21 16.18 15.83
C ALA A 125 -1.60 15.53 15.93
N GLN A 126 -2.11 15.00 14.82
CA GLN A 126 -3.37 14.27 14.79
C GLN A 126 -3.35 13.02 15.68
N THR A 127 -2.31 12.19 15.55
CA THR A 127 -2.20 10.95 16.33
C THR A 127 -2.07 11.26 17.83
N ALA A 128 -1.31 12.31 18.19
CA ALA A 128 -1.21 12.78 19.57
C ALA A 128 -2.55 13.30 20.11
N PHE A 129 -3.25 14.15 19.34
CA PHE A 129 -4.56 14.68 19.74
C PHE A 129 -5.59 13.57 19.94
N ARG A 130 -5.64 12.60 19.03
CA ARG A 130 -6.51 11.43 19.16
C ARG A 130 -6.18 10.62 20.41
N THR A 131 -4.90 10.40 20.69
CA THR A 131 -4.46 9.70 21.91
C THR A 131 -4.93 10.42 23.17
N ILE A 132 -4.85 11.75 23.21
CA ILE A 132 -5.29 12.57 24.36
C ILE A 132 -6.80 12.46 24.55
N ILE A 133 -7.59 12.57 23.47
CA ILE A 133 -9.06 12.42 23.55
C ILE A 133 -9.43 11.03 24.07
N GLU A 134 -8.80 9.98 23.54
CA GLU A 134 -9.09 8.60 23.93
C GLU A 134 -8.72 8.32 25.39
N PHE A 135 -7.59 8.85 25.83
CA PHE A 135 -7.17 8.79 27.22
C PHE A 135 -8.15 9.56 28.13
N GLY A 136 -8.49 10.80 27.76
CA GLY A 136 -9.45 11.63 28.50
C GLY A 136 -10.82 10.97 28.60
N PHE A 137 -11.25 10.28 27.55
CA PHE A 137 -12.46 9.48 27.56
C PHE A 137 -12.39 8.33 28.57
N GLY A 138 -11.31 7.54 28.57
CA GLY A 138 -11.11 6.46 29.54
C GLY A 138 -11.11 6.96 30.98
N VAL A 139 -10.45 8.09 31.26
CA VAL A 139 -10.45 8.73 32.59
C VAL A 139 -11.86 9.19 32.98
N THR A 140 -12.58 9.83 32.06
CA THR A 140 -13.95 10.30 32.29
C THR A 140 -14.90 9.14 32.56
N GLN A 141 -14.78 8.04 31.81
CA GLN A 141 -15.59 6.84 32.03
C GLN A 141 -15.37 6.26 33.44
N VAL A 142 -14.11 6.14 33.87
CA VAL A 142 -13.77 5.64 35.21
C VAL A 142 -14.26 6.62 36.29
N ALA A 143 -14.15 7.93 36.07
CA ALA A 143 -14.60 8.94 37.03
C ALA A 143 -16.12 8.96 37.19
N LEU A 144 -16.87 8.80 36.10
CA LEU A 144 -18.34 8.85 36.11
C LEU A 144 -18.98 7.55 36.59
N TYR A 145 -18.47 6.40 36.14
CA TYR A 145 -19.13 5.11 36.33
C TYR A 145 -18.38 4.16 37.27
N GLY A 146 -17.13 4.50 37.64
CA GLY A 146 -16.25 3.58 38.34
C GLY A 146 -15.93 2.32 37.53
N PHE A 147 -15.41 1.30 38.21
CA PHE A 147 -15.18 -0.03 37.63
C PHE A 147 -16.37 -0.98 37.81
N GLN A 148 -17.32 -0.61 38.66
CA GLN A 148 -18.47 -1.43 39.02
C GLN A 148 -19.67 -0.54 39.30
N ILE A 149 -20.79 -0.83 38.62
CA ILE A 149 -22.05 -0.14 38.90
C ILE A 149 -22.61 -0.69 40.22
N PRO A 150 -23.00 0.17 41.17
CA PRO A 150 -23.63 -0.30 42.40
C PRO A 150 -24.97 -0.99 42.09
N SER A 151 -25.27 -2.09 42.78
CA SER A 151 -26.53 -2.81 42.58
C SER A 151 -27.75 -2.05 43.11
N GLN A 152 -27.51 -1.14 44.06
CA GLN A 152 -28.53 -0.32 44.69
C GLN A 152 -28.13 1.15 44.61
N PHE A 153 -29.07 1.98 44.19
CA PHE A 153 -28.92 3.43 44.16
C PHE A 153 -29.99 4.06 45.05
N VAL A 154 -29.59 4.91 45.98
CA VAL A 154 -30.51 5.63 46.86
C VAL A 154 -30.85 6.96 46.21
N CYS A 155 -32.08 7.11 45.78
CA CYS A 155 -32.62 8.31 45.15
C CYS A 155 -33.30 9.19 46.21
N SER A 156 -33.08 10.51 46.17
CA SER A 156 -33.77 11.46 47.06
C SER A 156 -34.91 12.15 46.32
N VAL A 157 -36.16 11.84 46.68
CA VAL A 157 -37.36 12.47 46.12
C VAL A 157 -38.11 13.14 47.27
N ASN A 158 -38.27 14.46 47.21
CA ASN A 158 -38.95 15.25 48.25
C ASN A 158 -38.38 15.03 49.68
N ASN A 159 -37.05 14.91 49.80
CA ASN A 159 -36.31 14.59 51.03
C ASN A 159 -36.50 13.17 51.59
N GLU A 160 -37.23 12.29 50.90
CA GLU A 160 -37.29 10.87 51.23
C GLU A 160 -36.26 10.09 50.41
N SER A 161 -35.58 9.15 51.07
CA SER A 161 -34.60 8.25 50.44
C SER A 161 -35.29 6.98 49.96
N ILE A 162 -35.33 6.77 48.65
CA ILE A 162 -35.95 5.62 48.00
C ILE A 162 -34.85 4.72 47.44
N PRO A 163 -34.71 3.48 47.91
CA PRO A 163 -33.79 2.53 47.30
C PRO A 163 -34.35 2.05 45.95
N CYS A 164 -33.52 2.12 44.92
CA CYS A 164 -33.79 1.58 43.60
C CYS A 164 -32.76 0.50 43.27
N ASP A 165 -33.24 -0.69 42.91
CA ASP A 165 -32.40 -1.77 42.41
C ASP A 165 -32.19 -1.60 40.91
N VAL A 166 -30.93 -1.70 40.48
CA VAL A 166 -30.56 -1.67 39.07
C VAL A 166 -30.62 -3.09 38.52
N LEU A 167 -31.45 -3.33 37.51
CA LEU A 167 -31.52 -4.64 36.86
C LEU A 167 -30.26 -4.90 36.01
N LYS A 168 -29.83 -6.16 35.96
CA LYS A 168 -28.69 -6.67 35.17
C LYS A 168 -27.34 -5.97 35.43
N VAL A 169 -27.05 -5.59 36.68
CA VAL A 169 -25.81 -4.89 37.09
C VAL A 169 -24.54 -5.57 36.57
N THR A 170 -24.49 -6.90 36.60
CA THR A 170 -23.34 -7.67 36.08
C THR A 170 -23.13 -7.46 34.59
N GLY A 171 -24.20 -7.46 33.79
CA GLY A 171 -24.13 -7.23 32.35
C GLY A 171 -23.68 -5.81 32.02
N LYS A 172 -24.26 -4.81 32.71
CA LYS A 172 -23.88 -3.40 32.52
C LYS A 172 -22.43 -3.13 32.94
N THR A 173 -21.98 -3.72 34.05
CA THR A 173 -20.58 -3.65 34.50
C THR A 173 -19.63 -4.31 33.51
N ALA A 174 -19.98 -5.48 32.96
CA ALA A 174 -19.17 -6.17 31.95
C ALA A 174 -19.00 -5.33 30.67
N ILE A 175 -20.06 -4.63 30.24
CA ILE A 175 -20.00 -3.70 29.10
C ILE A 175 -19.04 -2.54 29.37
N LEU A 176 -19.12 -1.90 30.55
CA LEU A 176 -18.22 -0.82 30.92
C LEU A 176 -16.75 -1.27 30.97
N VAL A 177 -16.48 -2.44 31.55
CA VAL A 177 -15.13 -3.01 31.60
C VAL A 177 -14.62 -3.32 30.19
N ALA A 178 -15.44 -3.91 29.33
CA ALA A 178 -15.06 -4.19 27.94
C ALA A 178 -14.74 -2.90 27.16
N MET A 179 -15.54 -1.84 27.33
CA MET A 179 -15.28 -0.53 26.74
C MET A 179 -13.95 0.06 27.20
N LEU A 180 -13.63 -0.08 28.49
CA LEU A 180 -12.38 0.42 29.05
C LEU A 180 -11.18 -0.35 28.50
N ILE A 181 -11.27 -1.68 28.38
CA ILE A 181 -10.22 -2.52 27.80
C ILE A 181 -9.97 -2.14 26.34
N ILE A 182 -11.02 -1.96 25.54
CA ILE A 182 -10.90 -1.56 24.13
C ILE A 182 -10.28 -0.16 24.04
N SER A 183 -10.70 0.79 24.87
CA SER A 183 -10.14 2.14 24.90
C SER A 183 -8.65 2.12 25.25
N LEU A 184 -8.24 1.32 26.24
CA LEU A 184 -6.84 1.13 26.61
C LEU A 184 -6.02 0.52 25.47
N ALA A 185 -6.55 -0.50 24.80
CA ALA A 185 -5.89 -1.11 23.64
C ALA A 185 -5.68 -0.10 22.51
N VAL A 186 -6.69 0.73 22.20
CA VAL A 186 -6.60 1.79 21.19
C VAL A 186 -5.55 2.85 21.57
N VAL A 187 -5.51 3.28 22.84
CA VAL A 187 -4.48 4.22 23.34
C VAL A 187 -3.07 3.62 23.20
N ILE A 188 -2.87 2.35 23.54
CA ILE A 188 -1.58 1.67 23.40
C ILE A 188 -1.17 1.61 21.93
N LEU A 189 -2.07 1.22 21.03
CA LEU A 189 -1.78 1.12 19.60
C LEU A 189 -1.40 2.49 19.01
N HIS A 190 -2.16 3.55 19.35
CA HIS A 190 -1.81 4.91 18.95
C HIS A 190 -0.50 5.40 19.54
N GLY A 191 -0.18 5.03 20.78
CA GLY A 191 1.08 5.34 21.42
C GLY A 191 2.26 4.68 20.70
N VAL A 192 2.13 3.41 20.32
CA VAL A 192 3.14 2.68 19.54
C VAL A 192 3.35 3.32 18.16
N ASP A 193 2.27 3.67 17.45
CA ASP A 193 2.36 4.31 16.14
C ASP A 193 2.98 5.70 16.23
N SER A 194 2.59 6.50 17.23
CA SER A 194 3.20 7.80 17.51
C SER A 194 4.69 7.67 17.82
N MET A 195 5.07 6.72 18.69
CA MET A 195 6.46 6.50 19.06
C MET A 195 7.31 6.10 17.85
N LYS A 196 6.79 5.23 16.97
CA LYS A 196 7.46 4.88 15.71
C LYS A 196 7.61 6.08 14.79
N ALA A 197 6.55 6.87 14.60
CA ALA A 197 6.59 8.09 13.79
C ALA A 197 7.65 9.08 14.32
N ILE A 198 7.74 9.26 15.64
CA ILE A 198 8.75 10.10 16.29
C ILE A 198 10.16 9.56 16.06
N ILE A 199 10.38 8.24 16.20
CA ILE A 199 11.69 7.62 15.96
C ILE A 199 12.11 7.81 14.49
N MET A 200 11.19 7.61 13.54
CA MET A 200 11.45 7.83 12.12
C MET A 200 11.79 9.29 11.82
N PHE A 201 11.08 10.24 12.45
CA PHE A 201 11.34 11.67 12.29
C PHE A 201 12.71 12.08 12.85
N ARG A 202 13.07 11.58 14.05
CA ARG A 202 14.38 11.85 14.68
C ARG A 202 15.57 11.32 13.87
N ARG A 203 15.38 10.23 13.13
CA ARG A 203 16.43 9.62 12.30
C ARG A 203 16.66 10.32 10.95
N GLY A 204 15.95 11.41 10.64
CA GLY A 204 16.08 12.10 9.35
C GLY A 204 15.53 11.32 8.15
N ASN A 205 14.89 10.17 8.37
CA ASN A 205 14.38 9.28 7.33
C ASN A 205 12.95 9.65 6.90
N SER A 206 12.59 10.94 6.93
CA SER A 206 11.24 11.43 6.64
C SER A 206 10.74 11.06 5.24
N HIS A 207 11.65 10.90 4.27
CA HIS A 207 11.32 10.51 2.90
C HIS A 207 10.74 9.08 2.78
N ARG A 208 10.95 8.21 3.78
CA ARG A 208 10.42 6.83 3.78
C ARG A 208 8.97 6.72 4.27
N LEU A 209 8.39 7.77 4.85
CA LEU A 209 6.99 7.79 5.29
C LEU A 209 5.99 8.00 4.14
N LEU A 210 6.42 8.70 3.09
CA LEU A 210 5.54 9.11 1.99
C LEU A 210 4.98 7.93 1.16
N PRO A 211 5.77 6.91 0.80
CA PRO A 211 5.26 5.75 0.05
C PRO A 211 4.24 4.93 0.85
N VAL A 212 4.35 4.95 2.18
CA VAL A 212 3.48 4.20 3.09
C VAL A 212 2.12 4.89 3.26
N LEU A 213 2.08 6.23 3.14
CA LEU A 213 0.86 7.03 3.20
C LEU A 213 0.13 7.09 1.84
N LEU A 214 0.86 6.97 0.73
CA LEU A 214 0.32 7.11 -0.63
C LEU A 214 -0.18 5.80 -1.27
N ASP A 215 0.05 4.63 -0.66
CA ASP A 215 -0.38 3.31 -1.19
C ASP A 215 -1.92 3.11 -1.18
N HIS A 216 -2.69 4.13 -0.78
CA HIS A 216 -4.16 4.09 -0.69
C HIS A 216 -4.92 4.82 -1.81
N GLY A 217 -4.25 5.53 -2.72
CA GLY A 217 -4.94 6.30 -3.76
C GLY A 217 -4.30 6.14 -5.12
N SER A 218 -4.90 5.34 -6.01
CA SER A 218 -4.59 5.44 -7.42
C SER A 218 -5.83 5.30 -8.31
N ILE A 219 -5.82 6.13 -9.36
CA ILE A 219 -6.26 5.91 -10.76
C ILE A 219 -7.28 6.97 -11.22
N LEU A 220 -6.79 7.98 -11.97
CA LEU A 220 -7.19 8.31 -13.36
C LEU A 220 -6.53 9.63 -13.83
N PRO A 221 -5.98 9.71 -15.04
CA PRO A 221 -5.74 10.99 -15.71
C PRO A 221 -7.06 11.49 -16.33
N GLN A 222 -7.39 12.75 -16.07
CA GLN A 222 -8.52 13.45 -16.66
C GLN A 222 -8.08 14.11 -17.98
N GLU A 223 -8.85 13.92 -19.05
CA GLU A 223 -8.68 14.61 -20.33
C GLU A 223 -8.76 16.12 -20.14
N VAL A 224 -7.78 16.83 -20.69
CA VAL A 224 -7.84 18.28 -20.86
C VAL A 224 -8.14 18.53 -22.33
N ASP A 225 -9.39 18.90 -22.62
CA ASP A 225 -9.77 19.46 -23.92
C ASP A 225 -9.14 20.85 -24.04
N GLN A 226 -8.14 20.96 -24.92
CA GLN A 226 -7.60 22.23 -25.37
C GLN A 226 -8.14 22.52 -26.76
N ASP A 227 -9.05 23.48 -26.83
CA ASP A 227 -9.45 24.09 -28.09
C ASP A 227 -9.32 25.61 -28.03
N GLN A 228 -9.05 26.14 -29.22
CA GLN A 228 -9.02 27.54 -29.66
C GLN A 228 -7.72 28.35 -29.54
N SER A 229 -7.20 28.57 -30.75
CA SER A 229 -6.15 29.50 -31.14
C SER A 229 -6.57 30.95 -30.98
N GLY A 230 -5.68 31.75 -30.39
CA GLY A 230 -5.71 33.20 -30.48
C GLY A 230 -4.31 33.73 -30.19
N THR A 231 -3.61 34.18 -31.22
CA THR A 231 -2.30 34.83 -31.09
C THR A 231 -2.49 36.22 -30.50
N ALA A 232 -2.56 36.29 -29.17
CA ALA A 232 -2.43 37.51 -28.39
C ALA A 232 -1.25 37.37 -27.43
N ASP A 233 -0.61 38.51 -27.14
CA ASP A 233 0.58 38.69 -26.33
C ASP A 233 0.53 37.86 -25.04
N ARG A 234 1.37 36.82 -24.96
CA ARG A 234 1.33 35.81 -23.90
C ARG A 234 1.89 36.41 -22.62
N GLY A 235 1.00 36.69 -21.67
CA GLY A 235 1.34 37.21 -20.37
C GLY A 235 2.20 36.24 -19.52
N PRO A 236 2.71 36.70 -18.36
CA PRO A 236 3.59 35.92 -17.48
C PRO A 236 3.00 34.58 -17.00
N VAL A 237 1.68 34.41 -17.03
CA VAL A 237 0.97 33.16 -16.67
C VAL A 237 1.31 32.03 -17.65
N ASP A 238 1.53 32.32 -18.92
CA ASP A 238 1.85 31.30 -19.93
C ASP A 238 3.28 30.75 -19.76
N GLN A 239 4.18 31.53 -19.17
CA GLN A 239 5.55 31.07 -18.88
C GLN A 239 5.55 30.05 -17.75
N GLU A 240 4.81 30.28 -16.66
CA GLU A 240 4.73 29.35 -15.52
C GLU A 240 4.07 28.02 -15.90
N ILE A 241 3.01 28.05 -16.71
CA ILE A 241 2.37 26.84 -17.24
C ILE A 241 3.34 26.07 -18.14
N THR A 242 4.09 26.77 -18.99
CA THR A 242 5.09 26.14 -19.88
C THR A 242 6.22 25.50 -19.06
N GLU A 243 6.71 26.15 -18.00
CA GLU A 243 7.74 25.59 -17.12
C GLU A 243 7.22 24.36 -16.37
N THR A 244 5.97 24.40 -15.89
CA THR A 244 5.33 23.27 -15.23
C THR A 244 5.20 22.09 -16.17
N ILE A 245 4.67 22.30 -17.38
CA ILE A 245 4.56 21.27 -18.43
C ILE A 245 5.94 20.67 -18.74
N LYS A 246 6.98 21.50 -18.91
CA LYS A 246 8.35 21.02 -19.13
C LYS A 246 8.86 20.18 -17.97
N SER A 247 8.56 20.55 -16.73
CA SER A 247 8.98 19.81 -15.53
C SER A 247 8.32 18.44 -15.42
N VAL A 248 7.03 18.34 -15.81
CA VAL A 248 6.26 17.08 -15.84
C VAL A 248 6.74 16.19 -16.98
N GLN A 249 6.96 16.77 -18.17
CA GLN A 249 7.49 16.06 -19.34
C GLN A 249 8.84 15.40 -19.07
N GLN A 250 9.70 16.00 -18.23
CA GLN A 250 11.01 15.46 -17.88
C GLN A 250 10.99 14.17 -17.03
N LYS A 251 9.81 13.66 -16.67
CA LYS A 251 9.67 12.47 -15.81
C LYS A 251 8.87 11.33 -16.44
N ILE A 252 8.41 11.46 -17.68
CA ILE A 252 7.56 10.46 -18.33
C ILE A 252 8.23 9.08 -18.33
N GLY A 253 9.50 8.99 -18.74
CA GLY A 253 10.25 7.73 -18.77
C GLY A 253 10.39 7.06 -17.40
N LEU A 254 10.54 7.85 -16.34
CA LEU A 254 10.64 7.35 -14.95
C LEU A 254 9.32 6.75 -14.47
N VAL A 255 8.21 7.46 -14.74
CA VAL A 255 6.86 7.01 -14.38
C VAL A 255 6.50 5.74 -15.15
N TYR A 256 6.80 5.69 -16.45
CA TYR A 256 6.55 4.52 -17.28
C TYR A 256 7.35 3.31 -16.80
N ALA A 257 8.62 3.47 -16.44
CA ALA A 257 9.45 2.39 -15.92
C ALA A 257 8.89 1.81 -14.61
N THR A 258 8.49 2.70 -13.69
CA THR A 258 7.90 2.31 -12.41
C THR A 258 6.57 1.58 -12.62
N ASN A 259 5.69 2.12 -13.46
CA ASN A 259 4.42 1.49 -13.78
C ASN A 259 4.63 0.12 -14.45
N PHE A 260 5.47 0.04 -15.48
CA PHE A 260 5.79 -1.22 -16.16
C PHE A 260 6.33 -2.28 -15.18
N PHE A 261 7.22 -1.87 -14.27
CA PHE A 261 7.76 -2.78 -13.26
C PHE A 261 6.66 -3.33 -12.33
N TYR A 262 5.91 -2.46 -11.65
CA TYR A 262 4.95 -2.89 -10.63
C TYR A 262 3.66 -3.48 -11.21
N ALA A 263 3.17 -2.95 -12.32
CA ALA A 263 1.92 -3.35 -12.92
C ALA A 263 2.06 -4.53 -13.90
N TYR A 264 3.26 -4.87 -14.34
CA TYR A 264 3.43 -5.96 -15.30
C TYR A 264 4.54 -6.91 -14.87
N LEU A 265 5.78 -6.43 -14.85
CA LEU A 265 6.94 -7.30 -14.73
C LEU A 265 6.96 -8.08 -13.40
N LYS A 266 6.61 -7.42 -12.29
CA LYS A 266 6.50 -8.04 -10.97
C LYS A 266 5.51 -9.20 -10.94
N ILE A 267 4.38 -9.06 -11.64
CA ILE A 267 3.32 -10.08 -11.68
C ILE A 267 3.77 -11.27 -12.53
N VAL A 268 4.34 -11.00 -13.71
CA VAL A 268 4.84 -12.03 -14.64
C VAL A 268 5.91 -12.90 -13.98
N ILE A 269 6.84 -12.29 -13.25
CA ILE A 269 7.93 -13.02 -12.59
C ILE A 269 7.41 -13.88 -11.44
N GLN A 270 6.49 -13.34 -10.63
CA GLN A 270 6.00 -13.99 -9.43
C GLN A 270 4.99 -15.11 -9.66
N ARG A 271 4.20 -15.07 -10.76
CA ARG A 271 3.03 -15.95 -10.90
C ARG A 271 3.16 -17.12 -11.85
N GLY A 272 4.14 -17.14 -12.77
CA GLY A 272 4.34 -18.26 -13.70
C GLY A 272 3.05 -18.71 -14.40
N THR A 273 3.08 -19.85 -15.09
CA THR A 273 1.86 -20.43 -15.71
C THR A 273 1.01 -21.24 -14.74
N CYS A 274 1.64 -21.75 -13.67
CA CYS A 274 0.96 -22.49 -12.61
C CYS A 274 0.88 -21.66 -11.32
N PRO A 275 -0.22 -21.70 -10.55
CA PRO A 275 -0.32 -21.03 -9.26
C PRO A 275 0.87 -21.39 -8.34
N GLY A 276 1.66 -20.37 -7.96
CA GLY A 276 2.84 -20.54 -7.09
C GLY A 276 4.15 -20.90 -7.82
N SER A 277 4.12 -21.14 -9.13
CA SER A 277 5.35 -21.34 -9.92
C SER A 277 6.01 -20.00 -10.24
N LYS A 278 7.33 -19.91 -10.13
CA LYS A 278 8.07 -18.73 -10.60
C LYS A 278 8.23 -18.83 -12.13
N LEU A 279 8.40 -17.69 -12.81
CA LEU A 279 8.62 -17.67 -14.27
C LEU A 279 9.78 -18.60 -14.72
N LYS A 280 10.82 -18.68 -13.89
CA LYS A 280 11.98 -19.57 -14.10
C LYS A 280 11.58 -21.04 -14.20
N ASP A 281 10.61 -21.49 -13.41
CA ASP A 281 10.11 -22.86 -13.41
C ASP A 281 9.30 -23.14 -14.67
N THR A 282 8.47 -22.16 -15.09
CA THR A 282 7.72 -22.24 -16.35
C THR A 282 8.65 -22.36 -17.56
N ILE A 283 9.73 -21.58 -17.59
CA ILE A 283 10.74 -21.69 -18.66
C ILE A 283 11.43 -23.06 -18.61
N GLN A 284 11.75 -23.55 -17.42
CA GLN A 284 12.36 -24.87 -17.25
C GLN A 284 11.45 -26.00 -17.75
N GLU A 285 10.16 -25.95 -17.43
CA GLU A 285 9.18 -26.93 -17.92
C GLU A 285 9.12 -26.95 -19.45
N TYR A 286 9.16 -25.77 -20.09
CA TYR A 286 9.22 -25.69 -21.56
C TYR A 286 10.49 -26.33 -22.13
N ILE A 287 11.65 -26.06 -21.52
CA ILE A 287 12.94 -26.65 -21.91
C ILE A 287 12.87 -28.18 -21.86
N ASP A 288 12.32 -28.73 -20.78
CA ASP A 288 12.23 -30.17 -20.57
C ASP A 288 11.19 -30.81 -21.51
N LYS A 289 10.00 -30.20 -21.64
CA LYS A 289 8.91 -30.66 -22.51
C LYS A 289 9.27 -30.68 -23.99
N LYS A 290 10.06 -29.71 -24.46
CA LYS A 290 10.52 -29.65 -25.86
C LYS A 290 11.81 -30.42 -26.11
N ASP A 291 12.37 -31.04 -25.08
CA ASP A 291 13.62 -31.80 -25.13
C ASP A 291 14.76 -30.98 -25.78
N LEU A 292 14.84 -29.69 -25.42
CA LEU A 292 15.77 -28.75 -26.05
C LEU A 292 17.23 -29.17 -25.84
N LYS A 293 17.53 -29.81 -24.70
CA LYS A 293 18.87 -30.32 -24.37
C LYS A 293 19.34 -31.39 -25.35
N ARG A 294 18.52 -32.39 -25.68
CA ARG A 294 18.90 -33.44 -26.65
C ARG A 294 19.06 -32.88 -28.05
N ARG A 295 18.26 -31.86 -28.40
CA ARG A 295 18.33 -31.16 -29.69
C ARG A 295 19.46 -30.14 -29.78
N LYS A 296 20.25 -29.97 -28.70
CA LYS A 296 21.31 -28.94 -28.59
C LYS A 296 20.80 -27.52 -28.86
N ILE A 297 19.52 -27.23 -28.57
CA ILE A 297 18.94 -25.89 -28.72
C ILE A 297 19.32 -25.05 -27.50
N ARG A 298 19.85 -23.84 -27.72
CA ARG A 298 20.23 -22.92 -26.65
C ARG A 298 19.04 -22.07 -26.21
N MET A 299 18.73 -22.07 -24.91
CA MET A 299 17.73 -21.21 -24.29
C MET A 299 18.15 -20.88 -22.86
N ALA A 300 18.31 -19.59 -22.56
CA ALA A 300 18.51 -19.12 -21.19
C ALA A 300 17.20 -19.13 -20.40
N LYS A 301 17.29 -19.29 -19.07
CA LYS A 301 16.13 -19.28 -18.16
C LYS A 301 15.74 -17.86 -17.75
N LYS A 302 15.71 -16.93 -18.71
CA LYS A 302 15.45 -15.51 -18.52
C LYS A 302 14.37 -15.02 -19.48
N LEU A 303 13.64 -13.99 -19.05
CA LEU A 303 12.82 -13.13 -19.89
C LEU A 303 13.66 -11.92 -20.34
N TYR A 304 13.78 -11.74 -21.65
CA TYR A 304 14.49 -10.61 -22.23
C TYR A 304 13.50 -9.50 -22.60
N ILE A 305 13.65 -8.33 -21.98
CA ILE A 305 12.84 -7.15 -22.29
C ILE A 305 13.64 -6.28 -23.25
N LEU A 306 13.16 -6.19 -24.49
CA LEU A 306 13.77 -5.42 -25.56
C LEU A 306 13.36 -3.94 -25.42
N VAL A 307 14.33 -3.05 -25.37
CA VAL A 307 14.15 -1.60 -25.23
C VAL A 307 14.78 -0.92 -26.45
N PRO A 308 14.00 -0.58 -27.49
CA PRO A 308 14.50 0.11 -28.68
C PRO A 308 14.85 1.56 -28.35
N ASP A 309 15.96 2.07 -28.87
CA ASP A 309 16.49 3.38 -28.50
C ASP A 309 15.56 4.55 -28.92
N SER A 310 14.77 4.40 -29.99
CA SER A 310 13.72 5.34 -30.40
C SER A 310 12.42 5.21 -29.61
N GLY A 311 12.26 4.15 -28.81
CA GLY A 311 11.00 3.79 -28.15
C GLY A 311 9.96 3.11 -29.05
N LYS A 312 10.20 3.04 -30.38
CA LYS A 312 9.25 2.44 -31.33
C LYS A 312 9.25 0.92 -31.20
N CYS A 313 8.12 0.36 -30.81
CA CYS A 313 7.96 -1.07 -30.62
C CYS A 313 7.18 -1.66 -31.81
N PRO A 314 7.77 -2.56 -32.63
CA PRO A 314 7.02 -3.23 -33.68
C PRO A 314 5.96 -4.16 -33.08
N ASN A 315 4.86 -4.39 -33.81
CA ASN A 315 3.78 -5.27 -33.35
C ASN A 315 4.25 -6.73 -33.28
N LEU A 316 5.13 -7.12 -34.21
CA LEU A 316 5.71 -8.44 -34.28
C LEU A 316 7.24 -8.34 -34.38
N MET A 317 7.94 -9.17 -33.60
CA MET A 317 9.41 -9.23 -33.67
C MET A 317 9.93 -9.62 -35.06
N SER A 318 9.14 -10.38 -35.82
CA SER A 318 9.43 -10.78 -37.21
C SER A 318 9.39 -9.63 -38.21
N GLU A 319 8.72 -8.51 -37.89
CA GLU A 319 8.72 -7.30 -38.73
C GLU A 319 10.09 -6.62 -38.72
N LYS A 320 10.75 -6.62 -37.55
CA LYS A 320 12.08 -6.03 -37.38
C LYS A 320 13.20 -7.01 -37.70
N ASP A 321 13.03 -8.30 -37.38
CA ASP A 321 14.00 -9.34 -37.69
C ASP A 321 13.31 -10.60 -38.27
N PRO A 322 13.33 -10.80 -39.61
CA PRO A 322 12.67 -11.94 -40.26
C PRO A 322 13.19 -13.32 -39.83
N LYS A 323 14.37 -13.41 -39.19
CA LYS A 323 14.90 -14.67 -38.64
C LYS A 323 14.10 -15.12 -37.41
N MET A 324 13.43 -14.20 -36.73
CA MET A 324 12.66 -14.46 -35.51
C MET A 324 11.30 -15.06 -35.86
N LYS A 325 11.05 -16.30 -35.44
CA LYS A 325 9.77 -17.00 -35.64
C LYS A 325 9.11 -17.29 -34.30
N LYS A 326 7.85 -16.90 -34.13
CA LYS A 326 7.06 -17.28 -32.96
C LYS A 326 6.89 -18.81 -32.92
N THR A 327 7.16 -19.44 -31.78
CA THR A 327 7.04 -20.91 -31.65
C THR A 327 6.15 -21.37 -30.51
N TYR A 328 6.04 -20.60 -29.43
CA TYR A 328 5.23 -20.95 -28.27
C TYR A 328 4.86 -19.67 -27.50
N PHE A 329 3.90 -19.75 -26.61
CA PHE A 329 3.61 -18.67 -25.66
C PHE A 329 3.15 -19.27 -24.33
N PHE A 330 3.52 -18.59 -23.25
CA PHE A 330 3.01 -18.84 -21.92
C PHE A 330 1.81 -17.94 -21.68
N GLU A 331 0.73 -18.50 -21.14
CA GLU A 331 -0.46 -17.74 -20.77
C GLU A 331 -0.77 -17.99 -19.29
N PHE A 332 -1.02 -16.93 -18.54
CA PHE A 332 -1.52 -17.04 -17.18
C PHE A 332 -2.54 -15.94 -16.85
N LYS A 333 -3.46 -16.23 -15.94
CA LYS A 333 -4.51 -15.30 -15.51
C LYS A 333 -4.20 -14.74 -14.13
N ALA A 334 -4.40 -13.44 -13.95
CA ALA A 334 -4.30 -12.79 -12.66
C ALA A 334 -5.39 -11.73 -12.47
N ASN A 335 -6.03 -11.76 -11.29
CA ASN A 335 -6.98 -10.73 -10.89
C ASN A 335 -6.24 -9.42 -10.59
N ARG A 336 -6.64 -8.35 -11.29
CA ARG A 336 -6.06 -7.00 -11.23
C ARG A 336 -7.20 -5.98 -11.27
N ALA A 337 -7.29 -5.15 -10.25
CA ALA A 337 -8.32 -4.12 -10.12
C ALA A 337 -9.74 -4.66 -10.38
N GLY A 338 -10.10 -5.79 -9.75
CA GLY A 338 -11.41 -6.42 -9.91
C GLY A 338 -11.63 -7.16 -11.24
N SER A 339 -10.68 -7.12 -12.19
CA SER A 339 -10.77 -7.80 -13.48
C SER A 339 -9.78 -8.98 -13.57
N SER A 340 -10.22 -10.13 -14.07
CA SER A 340 -9.31 -11.23 -14.43
C SER A 340 -8.62 -10.90 -15.75
N ARG A 341 -7.31 -10.61 -15.71
CA ARG A 341 -6.52 -10.31 -16.90
C ARG A 341 -5.65 -11.49 -17.30
N THR A 342 -5.58 -11.75 -18.61
CA THR A 342 -4.67 -12.73 -19.21
C THR A 342 -3.36 -12.04 -19.57
N PHE A 343 -2.23 -12.63 -19.17
CA PHE A 343 -0.88 -12.21 -19.51
C PHE A 343 -0.27 -13.26 -20.44
N THR A 344 0.40 -12.80 -21.50
CA THR A 344 1.04 -13.68 -22.49
C THR A 344 2.50 -13.33 -22.69
N ASN A 345 3.40 -14.30 -22.56
CA ASN A 345 4.82 -14.14 -22.90
C ASN A 345 5.20 -15.07 -24.04
N THR A 346 5.87 -14.56 -25.08
CA THR A 346 6.10 -15.31 -26.31
C THR A 346 7.52 -15.90 -26.37
N VAL A 347 7.62 -17.19 -26.67
CA VAL A 347 8.88 -17.84 -27.03
C VAL A 347 9.12 -17.70 -28.52
N TRP A 348 10.26 -17.13 -28.86
CA TRP A 348 10.77 -16.96 -30.22
C TRP A 348 11.84 -18.00 -30.51
N LYS A 349 11.92 -18.45 -31.76
CA LYS A 349 12.99 -19.30 -32.28
C LYS A 349 13.70 -18.61 -33.44
N PHE A 350 15.00 -18.79 -33.51
CA PHE A 350 15.83 -18.31 -34.61
C PHE A 350 17.09 -19.17 -34.75
N LYS A 351 17.78 -19.06 -35.88
CA LYS A 351 18.99 -19.83 -36.20
C LYS A 351 20.11 -18.90 -36.64
N ILE A 352 21.30 -19.09 -36.10
CA ILE A 352 22.53 -18.38 -36.52
C ILE A 352 23.63 -19.42 -36.76
N GLY A 353 24.08 -19.53 -38.01
CA GLY A 353 24.92 -20.64 -38.45
C GLY A 353 24.19 -21.97 -38.32
N ASP A 354 24.82 -22.94 -37.65
CA ASP A 354 24.23 -24.26 -37.36
C ASP A 354 23.54 -24.36 -36.00
N GLN A 355 23.53 -23.28 -35.22
CA GLN A 355 23.00 -23.28 -33.86
C GLN A 355 21.58 -22.71 -33.83
N ASP A 356 20.64 -23.50 -33.29
CA ASP A 356 19.27 -23.10 -33.01
C ASP A 356 19.17 -22.46 -31.62
N TYR A 357 18.42 -21.35 -31.54
CA TYR A 357 18.17 -20.59 -30.32
C TYR A 357 16.67 -20.46 -30.08
N HIS A 358 16.27 -20.68 -28.84
CA HIS A 358 14.94 -20.34 -28.33
C HIS A 358 15.09 -19.27 -27.24
N VAL A 359 14.17 -18.32 -27.19
CA VAL A 359 14.24 -17.21 -26.23
C VAL A 359 12.85 -16.74 -25.83
N LEU A 360 12.66 -16.46 -24.55
CA LEU A 360 11.48 -15.76 -24.06
C LEU A 360 11.77 -14.27 -24.11
N ALA A 361 11.15 -13.55 -25.04
CA ALA A 361 11.45 -12.14 -25.28
C ALA A 361 10.22 -11.33 -25.71
N GLU A 362 10.20 -10.07 -25.32
CA GLU A 362 9.15 -9.11 -25.66
C GLU A 362 9.67 -7.67 -25.63
N PHE A 363 9.03 -6.79 -26.38
CA PHE A 363 9.32 -5.36 -26.30
C PHE A 363 8.69 -4.76 -25.04
N ALA A 364 9.32 -3.72 -24.50
CA ALA A 364 8.72 -2.86 -23.49
C ALA A 364 7.60 -1.99 -24.12
N THR A 365 6.45 -2.60 -24.40
CA THR A 365 5.34 -2.00 -25.18
C THR A 365 4.81 -0.68 -24.63
N ILE A 366 5.02 -0.37 -23.35
CA ILE A 366 4.68 0.93 -22.77
C ILE A 366 5.44 2.09 -23.44
N LEU A 367 6.58 1.82 -24.08
CA LEU A 367 7.31 2.81 -24.87
C LEU A 367 6.57 3.21 -26.14
N GLN A 368 5.66 2.36 -26.65
CA GLN A 368 4.82 2.71 -27.79
C GLN A 368 3.96 3.95 -27.46
N THR A 369 3.45 4.06 -26.23
CA THR A 369 2.71 5.23 -25.75
C THR A 369 3.57 6.49 -25.80
N LEU A 370 4.87 6.41 -25.51
CA LEU A 370 5.80 7.54 -25.64
C LEU A 370 5.95 7.98 -27.09
N THR A 371 5.93 7.04 -28.04
CA THR A 371 6.06 7.35 -29.47
C THR A 371 4.79 7.95 -30.07
N GLU A 372 3.63 7.61 -29.51
CA GLU A 372 2.32 8.13 -29.90
C GLU A 372 2.07 9.55 -29.39
N LEU A 373 2.88 10.05 -28.45
CA LEU A 373 2.78 11.44 -28.01
C LEU A 373 3.06 12.40 -29.19
N PRO A 374 2.21 13.44 -29.37
CA PRO A 374 2.39 14.45 -30.41
C PRO A 374 3.76 15.14 -30.33
N GLU A 375 4.34 15.50 -31.47
CA GLU A 375 5.64 16.19 -31.54
C GLU A 375 5.65 17.55 -30.83
N GLN A 376 4.48 18.19 -30.69
CA GLN A 376 4.31 19.43 -29.94
C GLN A 376 4.54 19.25 -28.45
N ILE A 377 4.28 18.04 -27.93
CA ILE A 377 4.49 17.69 -26.52
C ILE A 377 5.93 17.24 -26.32
N ILE A 378 6.41 16.33 -27.15
CA ILE A 378 7.75 15.76 -27.02
C ILE A 378 8.32 15.41 -28.39
N ASN A 379 9.46 16.02 -28.72
CA ASN A 379 10.12 15.75 -30.00
C ASN A 379 10.90 14.42 -29.97
N ASP A 380 11.32 13.93 -31.15
CA ASP A 380 12.03 12.65 -31.27
C ASP A 380 13.32 12.55 -30.44
N LYS A 381 14.05 13.66 -30.28
CA LYS A 381 15.26 13.70 -29.45
C LYS A 381 14.91 13.51 -27.98
N GLU A 382 13.85 14.15 -27.51
CA GLU A 382 13.34 14.01 -26.14
C GLU A 382 12.74 12.62 -25.90
N LYS A 383 12.03 12.03 -26.87
CA LYS A 383 11.55 10.64 -26.80
C LYS A 383 12.70 9.66 -26.55
N ARG A 384 13.84 9.83 -27.23
CA ARG A 384 15.05 9.03 -26.98
C ARG A 384 15.63 9.26 -25.57
N ILE A 385 15.60 10.49 -25.07
CA ILE A 385 16.05 10.81 -23.70
C ILE A 385 15.14 10.13 -22.67
N GLU A 386 13.82 10.23 -22.83
CA GLU A 386 12.86 9.58 -21.94
C GLU A 386 12.93 8.05 -22.01
N THR A 387 13.19 7.48 -23.19
CA THR A 387 13.43 6.04 -23.35
C THR A 387 14.68 5.57 -22.60
N ARG A 388 15.76 6.36 -22.62
CA ARG A 388 16.96 6.08 -21.81
C ARG A 388 16.71 6.22 -20.31
N LYS A 389 15.90 7.20 -19.89
CA LYS A 389 15.47 7.32 -18.49
C LYS A 389 14.64 6.11 -18.07
N PHE A 390 13.72 5.67 -18.93
CA PHE A 390 12.94 4.44 -18.74
C PHE A 390 13.86 3.23 -18.54
N TYR A 391 14.83 3.02 -19.44
CA TYR A 391 15.78 1.90 -19.33
C TYR A 391 16.53 1.92 -17.99
N LYS A 392 17.12 3.06 -17.63
CA LYS A 392 17.90 3.20 -16.40
C LYS A 392 17.05 2.97 -15.15
N GLU A 393 15.84 3.51 -15.14
CA GLU A 393 14.93 3.38 -14.01
C GLU A 393 14.37 1.96 -13.87
N LEU A 394 14.01 1.33 -14.99
CA LEU A 394 13.57 -0.06 -14.98
C LEU A 394 14.69 -0.99 -14.53
N LYS A 395 15.93 -0.75 -14.98
CA LYS A 395 17.11 -1.50 -14.55
C LYS A 395 17.33 -1.35 -13.05
N ARG A 396 17.27 -0.10 -12.54
CA ARG A 396 17.35 0.21 -11.11
C ARG A 396 16.27 -0.52 -10.30
N ASN A 397 15.04 -0.54 -10.78
CA ASN A 397 13.92 -1.24 -10.12
C ASN A 397 14.13 -2.76 -10.08
N ILE A 398 14.63 -3.36 -11.17
CA ILE A 398 14.98 -4.79 -11.23
C ILE A 398 16.12 -5.11 -10.25
N ASP A 399 17.20 -4.33 -10.29
CA ASP A 399 18.40 -4.58 -9.48
C ASP A 399 18.14 -4.37 -7.97
N ASN A 400 17.34 -3.36 -7.61
CA ASN A 400 16.96 -3.08 -6.22
C ASN A 400 16.01 -4.13 -5.63
N THR A 401 15.29 -4.87 -6.46
CA THR A 401 14.37 -5.90 -5.99
C THR A 401 15.15 -7.19 -5.77
N PHE A 402 15.80 -7.27 -4.60
CA PHE A 402 16.55 -8.39 -4.02
C PHE A 402 16.68 -9.63 -4.91
N GLY A 403 17.78 -9.75 -5.68
CA GLY A 403 18.37 -10.98 -6.25
C GLY A 403 17.50 -11.87 -7.16
N GLU A 404 16.28 -12.21 -6.73
CA GLU A 404 15.33 -13.09 -7.42
C GLU A 404 14.93 -12.58 -8.81
N TYR A 405 14.91 -11.26 -9.02
CA TYR A 405 14.47 -10.66 -10.28
C TYR A 405 15.60 -10.53 -11.29
N GLY A 406 16.80 -10.13 -10.84
CA GLY A 406 17.97 -9.95 -11.70
C GLY A 406 18.44 -11.24 -12.38
N ASP A 407 18.18 -12.39 -11.75
CA ASP A 407 18.50 -13.70 -12.34
C ASP A 407 17.49 -14.17 -13.39
N VAL A 408 16.31 -13.56 -13.44
CA VAL A 408 15.17 -14.02 -14.26
C VAL A 408 14.84 -13.04 -15.38
N VAL A 409 15.23 -11.77 -15.26
CA VAL A 409 14.99 -10.74 -16.29
C VAL A 409 16.26 -10.05 -16.70
N GLU A 410 16.46 -9.93 -18.01
CA GLU A 410 17.53 -9.14 -18.61
C GLU A 410 16.93 -8.04 -19.48
N LEU A 411 17.38 -6.80 -19.29
CA LEU A 411 17.05 -5.71 -20.21
C LEU A 411 18.05 -5.71 -21.37
N VAL A 412 17.53 -5.56 -22.59
CA VAL A 412 18.32 -5.54 -23.81
C VAL A 412 18.08 -4.22 -24.52
N ASP A 413 19.10 -3.36 -24.52
CA ASP A 413 19.11 -2.14 -25.31
C ASP A 413 19.21 -2.52 -26.80
N ILE A 414 18.28 -2.04 -27.61
CA ILE A 414 18.21 -2.32 -29.05
C ILE A 414 18.46 -1.03 -29.80
N ASP A 415 19.58 -0.99 -30.53
CA ASP A 415 19.84 0.08 -31.49
C ASP A 415 18.89 -0.06 -32.68
N ASP A 416 18.06 0.94 -32.94
CA ASP A 416 17.12 0.89 -34.06
C ASP A 416 17.77 0.85 -35.43
N SER A 417 19.03 1.27 -35.53
CA SER A 417 19.83 1.15 -36.75
C SER A 417 20.37 -0.27 -36.97
N SER A 418 20.39 -1.10 -35.92
CA SER A 418 20.82 -2.49 -36.02
C SER A 418 19.74 -3.35 -36.69
N PRO A 419 20.09 -4.12 -37.74
CA PRO A 419 19.11 -4.94 -38.46
C PRO A 419 18.76 -6.26 -37.76
N THR A 420 19.46 -6.69 -36.70
CA THR A 420 19.41 -8.10 -36.25
C THR A 420 19.25 -8.26 -34.73
N ILE A 421 18.00 -8.20 -34.26
CA ILE A 421 17.64 -8.53 -32.86
C ILE A 421 18.17 -9.93 -32.47
N SER A 422 18.12 -10.88 -33.41
CA SER A 422 18.60 -12.25 -33.23
C SER A 422 20.09 -12.32 -32.87
N GLU A 423 20.92 -11.44 -33.42
CA GLU A 423 22.36 -11.41 -33.14
C GLU A 423 22.65 -10.86 -31.75
N VAL A 424 21.95 -9.79 -31.35
CA VAL A 424 22.02 -9.22 -29.99
C VAL A 424 21.57 -10.25 -28.95
N LEU A 425 20.44 -10.91 -29.19
CA LEU A 425 19.93 -11.95 -28.29
C LEU A 425 20.86 -13.16 -28.22
N LYS A 426 21.47 -13.59 -29.33
CA LYS A 426 22.48 -14.65 -29.32
C LYS A 426 23.65 -14.31 -28.41
N GLU A 427 24.21 -13.10 -28.52
CA GLU A 427 25.34 -12.69 -27.68
C GLU A 427 24.98 -12.77 -26.19
N LYS A 428 23.80 -12.27 -25.82
CA LYS A 428 23.29 -12.31 -24.44
C LYS A 428 23.07 -13.74 -23.95
N ILE A 429 22.44 -14.59 -24.75
CA ILE A 429 22.20 -16.00 -24.43
C ILE A 429 23.55 -16.72 -24.26
N ASP A 430 24.48 -16.56 -25.19
CA ASP A 430 25.79 -17.20 -25.12
C ASP A 430 26.58 -16.76 -23.89
N LYS A 431 26.47 -15.49 -23.48
CA LYS A 431 27.04 -14.98 -22.24
C LYS A 431 26.42 -15.66 -21.01
N ASP A 432 25.09 -15.76 -20.95
CA ASP A 432 24.38 -16.41 -19.84
C ASP A 432 24.76 -17.89 -19.70
N PHE A 433 25.00 -18.59 -20.81
CA PHE A 433 25.49 -19.98 -20.78
C PHE A 433 26.92 -20.09 -20.22
N LYS A 434 27.83 -19.20 -20.63
CA LYS A 434 29.20 -19.18 -20.09
C LYS A 434 29.22 -18.94 -18.58
N GLU A 435 28.39 -18.00 -18.10
CA GLU A 435 28.27 -17.71 -16.67
C GLU A 435 27.68 -18.89 -15.88
N ALA A 436 26.68 -19.58 -16.44
CA ALA A 436 26.11 -20.78 -15.84
C ALA A 436 27.13 -21.92 -15.73
N ASP A 437 27.94 -22.16 -16.76
CA ASP A 437 28.97 -23.19 -16.75
C ASP A 437 30.02 -22.91 -15.65
N HIS A 438 30.46 -21.66 -15.51
CA HIS A 438 31.40 -21.27 -14.44
C HIS A 438 30.83 -21.43 -13.03
N SER A 439 29.52 -21.21 -12.84
CA SER A 439 28.87 -21.34 -11.52
C SER A 439 28.84 -22.78 -11.01
N THR A 440 28.81 -23.77 -11.91
CA THR A 440 28.73 -25.20 -11.54
C THR A 440 30.07 -25.82 -11.12
N VAL A 441 31.20 -25.15 -11.39
CA VAL A 441 32.55 -25.73 -11.19
C VAL A 441 33.09 -25.52 -9.76
N ASN A 442 32.40 -24.80 -8.87
CA ASN A 442 32.92 -24.50 -7.51
C ASN A 442 32.12 -24.99 -6.29
N PRO A 443 31.47 -26.17 -6.28
CA PRO A 443 30.84 -26.70 -5.06
C PRO A 443 31.86 -27.10 -3.98
N VAL A 444 33.10 -27.44 -4.37
CA VAL A 444 34.15 -27.94 -3.44
C VAL A 444 34.71 -26.85 -2.51
N LYS A 445 34.74 -25.57 -2.96
CA LYS A 445 35.21 -24.47 -2.10
C LYS A 445 34.23 -24.12 -0.97
N LEU A 446 32.92 -24.26 -1.18
CA LEU A 446 31.91 -24.00 -0.16
C LEU A 446 31.82 -25.15 0.87
N ALA A 447 32.06 -26.39 0.46
CA ALA A 447 32.16 -27.53 1.40
C ALA A 447 33.36 -27.38 2.36
N ASN A 448 34.51 -26.91 1.88
CA ASN A 448 35.71 -26.72 2.72
C ASN A 448 35.62 -25.55 3.71
N ILE A 449 34.76 -24.56 3.48
CA ILE A 449 34.50 -23.47 4.44
C ILE A 449 33.62 -23.97 5.60
N ASN A 450 32.64 -24.83 5.33
CA ASN A 450 31.78 -25.40 6.37
C ASN A 450 32.48 -26.46 7.25
N VAL A 451 33.54 -27.13 6.77
CA VAL A 451 34.35 -28.03 7.60
C VAL A 451 35.21 -27.25 8.59
N LYS A 452 35.75 -26.08 8.19
CA LYS A 452 36.56 -25.23 9.08
C LYS A 452 35.76 -24.49 10.17
N LEU A 453 34.46 -24.32 9.99
CA LEU A 453 33.57 -23.70 10.98
C LEU A 453 33.00 -24.67 12.02
N LYS A 454 33.15 -25.99 11.81
CA LYS A 454 32.77 -27.02 12.79
C LYS A 454 33.92 -27.47 13.70
N SER A 455 35.13 -26.97 13.48
CA SER A 455 36.32 -27.30 14.28
C SER A 455 36.76 -26.18 15.23
N HIS A 456 35.88 -25.22 15.52
CA HIS A 456 36.11 -24.18 16.53
C HIS A 456 34.96 -24.09 17.52
#